data_AF-A0A7C2LEL8-F1
#
_entry.id   AF-A0A7C2LEL8-F1
#
_cell.length_a   1.000
_cell.length_b   1.000
_cell.length_c   1.000
_cell.angle_alpha   90.00
_cell.angle_beta   90.00
_cell.angle_gamma   90.00
#
_symmetry.space_group_name_H-M   'P 1'
#
loop_
_entity.id
_entity.type
_entity.pdbx_description
1 polymer ?
#
loop_
_entity_poly.entity_id
_entity_poly.type
_entity_poly.pdbx_seq_one_letter_code
_entity_poly.pdbx_strand_id
1 'polypeptide(L)'
;MKWWAHELCSLLVVLALLRDPLQAPLAAAGAVLPDVVERVVGARHRAMHELALYVALVALSAPAGLLALSLAALDHVLTDALTVRGVTAFGWRLRGPLSTENTVHNLLAVALHYAVAALLAP
;
A
#
# COMPACT_ATOMS: atom_id res chain seq x y z
N MET A 1 -0.86 6.48 6.35
CA MET A 1 -0.71 7.90 5.93
C MET A 1 -2.08 8.54 5.77
N LYS A 2 -2.21 9.80 5.32
CA LYS A 2 -3.50 10.30 4.81
C LYS A 2 -3.91 9.43 3.61
N TRP A 3 -5.21 9.23 3.43
CA TRP A 3 -5.75 8.33 2.40
C TRP A 3 -5.25 8.67 0.99
N TRP A 4 -5.18 9.97 0.65
CA TRP A 4 -4.70 10.42 -0.65
C TRP A 4 -3.22 10.07 -0.90
N ALA A 5 -2.41 10.01 0.16
CA ALA A 5 -0.99 9.67 0.02
C ALA A 5 -0.83 8.17 -0.28
N HIS A 6 -1.63 7.33 0.39
CA HIS A 6 -1.68 5.89 0.10
C HIS A 6 -2.11 5.63 -1.35
N GLU A 7 -3.18 6.27 -1.81
CA GLU A 7 -3.63 6.11 -3.21
C GLU A 7 -2.55 6.52 -4.22
N LEU A 8 -1.89 7.66 -4.01
CA LEU A 8 -0.82 8.13 -4.89
C LEU A 8 0.40 7.18 -4.88
N CYS A 9 0.86 6.76 -3.70
CA CYS A 9 1.97 5.82 -3.56
C CYS A 9 1.69 4.51 -4.31
N SER A 10 0.52 3.92 -4.07
CA SER A 10 0.14 2.65 -4.66
C SER A 10 -0.08 2.76 -6.17
N LEU A 11 -0.65 3.86 -6.65
CA LEU A 11 -0.78 4.11 -8.08
C LEU A 11 0.59 4.22 -8.77
N LEU A 12 1.54 4.96 -8.18
CA LEU A 12 2.89 5.09 -8.71
C LEU A 12 3.59 3.75 -8.84
N VAL A 13 3.52 2.90 -7.81
CA VAL A 13 4.13 1.57 -7.82
C VAL A 13 3.48 0.65 -8.84
N VAL A 14 2.15 0.58 -8.87
CA VAL A 14 1.45 -0.30 -9.81
C VAL A 14 1.71 0.11 -11.26
N LEU A 15 1.66 1.40 -11.58
CA LEU A 15 1.91 1.87 -12.94
C LEU A 15 3.36 1.64 -13.38
N ALA A 16 4.33 1.81 -12.49
CA ALA A 16 5.74 1.53 -12.79
C ALA A 16 6.00 0.03 -13.04
N LEU A 17 5.39 -0.84 -12.24
CA LEU A 17 5.57 -2.28 -12.34
C LEU A 17 4.81 -2.92 -13.52
N LEU A 18 3.54 -2.55 -13.70
CA LEU A 18 2.66 -3.20 -14.68
C LEU A 18 2.63 -2.49 -16.04
N ARG A 19 3.00 -1.20 -16.08
CA ARG A 19 3.10 -0.41 -17.31
C ARG A 19 1.80 -0.37 -18.13
N ASP A 20 0.68 -0.54 -17.46
CA ASP A 20 -0.65 -0.53 -18.05
C ASP A 20 -1.54 0.47 -17.28
N PRO A 21 -1.89 1.62 -17.88
CA PRO A 21 -2.75 2.61 -17.23
C PRO A 21 -4.16 2.09 -16.94
N LEU A 22 -4.61 1.03 -17.61
CA LEU A 22 -5.90 0.40 -17.33
C LEU A 22 -5.93 -0.30 -15.96
N GLN A 23 -4.78 -0.48 -15.32
CA GLN A 23 -4.67 -1.02 -13.96
C GLN A 23 -4.96 0.03 -12.88
N ALA A 24 -5.03 1.31 -13.21
CA ALA A 24 -5.23 2.40 -12.25
C ALA A 24 -6.50 2.22 -11.37
N PRO A 25 -7.67 1.79 -11.89
CA PRO A 25 -8.84 1.54 -11.06
C PRO A 25 -8.64 0.41 -10.05
N LEU A 26 -7.94 -0.66 -10.46
CA LEU A 26 -7.60 -1.77 -9.56
C LEU A 26 -6.58 -1.33 -8.51
N ALA A 27 -5.62 -0.50 -8.87
CA ALA A 27 -4.67 0.08 -7.93
C ALA A 27 -5.38 0.94 -6.87
N ALA A 28 -6.28 1.82 -7.29
CA ALA A 28 -7.07 2.65 -6.38
C ALA A 28 -7.93 1.79 -5.42
N ALA A 29 -8.60 0.76 -5.96
CA ALA A 29 -9.36 -0.19 -5.15
C ALA A 29 -8.47 -0.94 -4.14
N GLY A 30 -7.29 -1.39 -4.57
CA GLY A 30 -6.32 -2.05 -3.72
C GLY A 30 -5.76 -1.17 -2.61
N ALA A 31 -5.51 0.12 -2.90
CA ALA A 31 -4.97 1.08 -1.94
C ALA A 31 -5.92 1.30 -0.74
N VAL A 32 -7.23 1.19 -0.93
CA VAL A 32 -8.21 1.32 0.16
C VAL A 32 -8.67 -0.01 0.75
N LEU A 33 -8.37 -1.14 0.07
CA LEU A 33 -8.85 -2.46 0.42
C LEU A 33 -8.53 -2.86 1.87
N PRO A 34 -7.31 -2.68 2.40
CA PRO A 34 -7.01 -3.04 3.79
C PRO A 34 -7.96 -2.40 4.79
N ASP A 35 -8.18 -1.09 4.66
CA ASP A 35 -9.01 -0.32 5.57
C ASP A 35 -10.50 -0.68 5.42
N VAL A 36 -10.95 -1.00 4.20
CA VAL A 36 -12.31 -1.47 3.95
C VAL A 36 -12.54 -2.84 4.58
N VAL A 37 -11.63 -3.79 4.38
CA VAL A 37 -11.73 -5.15 4.95
C VAL A 37 -11.84 -5.07 6.46
N GLU A 38 -11.00 -4.26 7.12
CA GLU A 38 -11.05 -4.09 8.58
C GLU A 38 -12.39 -3.57 9.06
N ARG A 39 -12.96 -2.55 8.37
CA ARG A 39 -14.28 -2.03 8.72
C ARG A 39 -15.38 -3.06 8.52
N VAL A 40 -15.33 -3.83 7.43
CA VAL A 40 -16.33 -4.85 7.09
C VAL A 40 -16.34 -5.97 8.14
N VAL A 41 -15.18 -6.41 8.60
CA VAL A 41 -15.08 -7.48 9.61
C VAL A 41 -15.20 -6.96 11.05
N GLY A 42 -15.44 -5.66 11.24
CA GLY A 42 -15.52 -5.03 12.57
C GLY A 42 -14.19 -5.06 13.33
N ALA A 43 -13.06 -5.22 12.65
CA ALA A 43 -11.75 -5.21 13.26
C ALA A 43 -11.34 -3.78 13.64
N ARG A 44 -10.47 -3.68 14.66
CA ARG A 44 -9.81 -2.40 14.97
C ARG A 44 -8.92 -2.02 13.80
N HIS A 45 -8.87 -0.72 13.48
CA HIS A 45 -8.01 -0.23 12.41
C HIS A 45 -6.54 -0.62 12.66
N ARG A 46 -5.90 -1.20 11.65
CA ARG A 46 -4.57 -1.82 11.65
C ARG A 46 -4.41 -3.15 12.38
N ALA A 47 -5.51 -3.85 12.67
CA ALA A 47 -5.46 -5.21 13.18
C ALA A 47 -5.13 -6.23 12.08
N MET A 48 -5.46 -5.92 10.82
CA MET A 48 -5.21 -6.80 9.67
C MET A 48 -4.04 -6.37 8.80
N HIS A 49 -3.37 -5.26 9.13
CA HIS A 49 -2.11 -4.82 8.51
C HIS A 49 -0.95 -5.73 8.93
N GLU A 50 -1.04 -7.00 8.56
CA GLU A 50 -0.03 -8.03 8.69
C GLU A 50 0.57 -8.27 7.29
N LEU A 51 1.82 -7.87 7.11
CA LEU A 51 2.52 -7.90 5.83
C LEU A 51 2.47 -9.28 5.17
N ALA A 52 2.58 -10.36 5.97
CA ALA A 52 2.52 -11.73 5.47
C ALA A 52 1.20 -12.04 4.73
N LEU A 53 0.08 -11.48 5.19
CA LEU A 53 -1.23 -11.67 4.54
C LEU A 53 -1.26 -11.06 3.14
N TYR A 54 -0.70 -9.87 2.97
CA TYR A 54 -0.72 -9.17 1.67
C TYR A 54 0.31 -9.71 0.69
N VAL A 55 1.43 -10.22 1.17
CA VAL A 55 2.36 -11.00 0.33
C VAL A 55 1.67 -12.27 -0.18
N ALA A 56 0.96 -13.00 0.69
CA ALA A 56 0.19 -14.15 0.27
C ALA A 56 -0.93 -13.77 -0.72
N LEU A 57 -1.60 -12.64 -0.50
CA LEU A 57 -2.64 -12.13 -1.40
C LEU A 57 -2.10 -11.90 -2.82
N VAL A 58 -0.90 -11.34 -2.97
CA VAL A 58 -0.26 -11.13 -4.29
C VAL A 58 -0.01 -12.46 -5.01
N ALA A 59 0.49 -13.47 -4.31
CA ALA A 59 0.73 -14.78 -4.91
C ALA A 59 -0.57 -15.45 -5.40
N LEU A 60 -1.67 -15.29 -4.65
CA LEU A 60 -2.96 -15.89 -4.97
C LEU A 60 -3.75 -15.12 -6.04
N SER A 61 -3.58 -13.79 -6.11
CA SER A 61 -4.32 -12.91 -7.02
C SER A 61 -3.71 -12.85 -8.43
N ALA A 62 -2.40 -13.11 -8.57
CA ALA A 62 -1.70 -12.98 -9.84
C ALA A 62 -2.32 -13.83 -10.96
N PRO A 63 -2.69 -15.12 -10.75
CA PRO A 63 -3.33 -15.93 -11.78
C PRO A 63 -4.74 -15.44 -12.17
N ALA A 64 -5.40 -14.68 -11.28
CA ALA A 64 -6.76 -14.18 -11.47
C ALA A 64 -6.81 -12.81 -12.16
N GLY A 65 -5.67 -12.25 -12.59
CA GLY A 65 -5.61 -10.91 -13.18
C GLY A 65 -5.85 -9.77 -12.17
N LEU A 66 -5.79 -10.06 -10.87
CA LEU A 66 -6.01 -9.09 -9.79
C LEU A 66 -4.69 -8.56 -9.21
N LEU A 67 -3.62 -8.64 -9.99
CA LEU A 67 -2.27 -8.32 -9.53
C LEU A 67 -2.16 -6.85 -9.08
N ALA A 68 -2.69 -5.90 -9.87
CA ALA A 68 -2.71 -4.47 -9.54
C ALA A 68 -3.38 -4.19 -8.19
N LEU A 69 -4.52 -4.82 -7.93
CA LEU A 69 -5.27 -4.69 -6.69
C LEU A 69 -4.47 -5.22 -5.50
N SER A 70 -3.87 -6.40 -5.63
CA SER A 70 -3.07 -6.98 -4.55
C SER A 70 -1.75 -6.23 -4.30
N LEU A 71 -1.10 -5.73 -5.35
CA LEU A 71 0.14 -4.94 -5.23
C LEU A 71 -0.15 -3.61 -4.53
N ALA A 72 -1.23 -2.93 -4.88
CA ALA A 72 -1.65 -1.72 -4.20
C ALA A 72 -2.06 -1.97 -2.74
N ALA A 73 -2.73 -3.08 -2.45
CA ALA A 73 -3.05 -3.45 -1.07
C ALA A 73 -1.79 -3.76 -0.23
N LEU A 74 -0.81 -4.43 -0.83
CA LEU A 74 0.51 -4.63 -0.23
C LEU A 74 1.24 -3.31 0.00
N ASP A 75 1.23 -2.42 -0.99
CA ASP A 75 1.86 -1.11 -0.94
C ASP A 75 1.24 -0.20 0.14
N HIS A 76 -0.08 -0.22 0.35
CA HIS A 76 -0.73 0.48 1.48
C HIS A 76 -0.12 0.07 2.82
N VAL A 77 0.07 -1.24 3.03
CA VAL A 77 0.67 -1.78 4.25
C VAL A 77 2.15 -1.39 4.35
N LEU A 78 2.91 -1.44 3.26
CA LEU A 78 4.29 -0.98 3.23
C LEU A 78 4.41 0.52 3.53
N THR A 79 3.54 1.34 2.97
CA THR A 79 3.48 2.78 3.21
C THR A 79 3.13 3.07 4.68
N ASP A 80 2.26 2.27 5.31
CA ASP A 80 1.99 2.39 6.74
C ASP A 80 3.20 1.97 7.60
N ALA A 81 4.06 1.06 7.11
CA ALA A 81 5.31 0.68 7.78
C ALA A 81 6.29 1.87 7.89
N LEU A 82 6.21 2.85 6.99
CA LEU A 82 7.00 4.09 7.05
C LEU A 82 6.57 5.02 8.20
N THR A 83 5.40 4.78 8.80
CA THR A 83 4.80 5.66 9.81
C THR A 83 5.05 5.22 11.24
N VAL A 84 4.87 6.14 12.19
CA VAL A 84 4.86 5.86 13.63
C VAL A 84 3.75 4.90 14.04
N ARG A 85 2.71 4.77 13.23
CA ARG A 85 1.63 3.79 13.44
C ARG A 85 2.14 2.39 13.10
N GLY A 86 2.84 2.26 11.98
CA GLY A 86 3.45 1.03 11.54
C GLY A 86 2.46 -0.07 11.19
N VAL A 87 3.02 -1.25 10.91
CA VAL A 87 2.30 -2.48 10.55
C VAL A 87 2.92 -3.66 11.29
N THR A 88 2.27 -4.81 11.24
CA THR A 88 2.82 -6.07 11.75
C THR A 88 3.44 -6.85 10.57
N ALA A 89 4.56 -7.52 10.79
CA ALA A 89 5.19 -8.42 9.85
C ALA A 89 5.61 -9.69 10.60
N PHE A 90 4.96 -10.81 10.31
CA PHE A 90 5.13 -12.09 10.99
C PHE A 90 5.01 -11.97 12.52
N GLY A 91 4.04 -11.17 13.00
CA GLY A 91 3.86 -10.91 14.43
C GLY A 91 4.76 -9.83 15.03
N TRP A 92 5.76 -9.32 14.29
CA TRP A 92 6.65 -8.24 14.73
C TRP A 92 6.09 -6.88 14.31
N ARG A 93 6.13 -5.88 15.19
CA ARG A 93 5.69 -4.52 14.83
C ARG A 93 6.81 -3.75 14.13
N LEU A 94 6.61 -3.40 12.86
CA LEU A 94 7.49 -2.52 12.09
C LEU A 94 6.93 -1.09 12.10
N ARG A 95 7.78 -0.11 12.44
CA ARG A 95 7.40 1.31 12.52
C ARG A 95 8.50 2.17 11.92
N GLY A 96 8.10 3.22 11.22
CA GLY A 96 9.00 4.25 10.72
C GLY A 96 8.81 5.57 11.46
N PRO A 97 9.58 6.60 11.09
CA PRO A 97 9.57 7.89 11.78
C PRO A 97 8.46 8.83 11.29
N LEU A 98 7.74 8.51 10.20
CA LEU A 98 6.82 9.45 9.57
C LEU A 98 5.51 9.59 10.34
N SER A 99 4.95 10.80 10.32
CA SER A 99 3.72 11.14 11.04
C SER A 99 2.59 11.23 10.04
N THR A 100 1.49 10.54 10.32
CA THR A 100 0.31 10.52 9.43
C THR A 100 -0.39 11.87 9.33
N GLU A 101 -0.27 12.71 10.36
CA GLU A 101 -0.91 14.03 10.42
C GLU A 101 -0.08 15.15 9.81
N ASN A 102 1.21 14.91 9.52
CA ASN A 102 2.09 15.93 8.97
C ASN A 102 2.10 15.86 7.44
N THR A 103 1.67 16.94 6.78
CA THR A 103 1.62 17.03 5.30
C THR A 103 2.98 16.80 4.64
N VAL A 104 4.07 17.34 5.20
CA VAL A 104 5.43 17.15 4.68
C VAL A 104 5.84 15.67 4.73
N HIS A 105 5.49 14.95 5.80
CA HIS A 105 5.77 13.52 5.91
C HIS A 105 4.98 12.68 4.89
N ASN A 106 3.74 13.07 4.58
CA ASN A 106 2.95 12.43 3.52
C ASN A 106 3.57 12.71 2.14
N LEU A 107 3.96 13.95 1.86
CA LEU A 107 4.65 14.31 0.61
C LEU A 107 6.00 13.58 0.46
N LEU A 108 6.75 13.41 1.56
CA LEU A 108 8.00 12.66 1.55
C LEU A 108 7.79 11.19 1.16
N ALA A 109 6.72 10.56 1.65
CA ALA A 109 6.38 9.20 1.23
C ALA A 109 6.04 9.13 -0.26
N VAL A 110 5.23 10.06 -0.77
CA VAL A 110 4.90 10.13 -2.20
C VAL A 110 6.17 10.36 -3.05
N ALA A 111 7.06 11.27 -2.62
CA ALA A 111 8.31 11.54 -3.31
C ALA A 111 9.24 10.32 -3.34
N LEU A 112 9.30 9.56 -2.24
CA LEU A 112 10.04 8.29 -2.21
C LEU A 112 9.47 7.27 -3.19
N HIS A 113 8.14 7.11 -3.24
CA HIS A 113 7.50 6.20 -4.19
C HIS A 113 7.69 6.65 -5.64
N TYR A 114 7.65 7.96 -5.90
CA TYR A 114 7.97 8.51 -7.21
C TYR A 114 9.40 8.20 -7.62
N ALA A 115 10.37 8.37 -6.71
CA ALA A 115 11.77 8.04 -6.99
C ALA A 115 11.95 6.54 -7.28
N VAL A 116 11.33 5.66 -6.50
CA VAL A 116 11.34 4.21 -6.74
C VAL A 116 10.68 3.88 -8.07
N ALA A 117 9.50 4.43 -8.36
CA ALA A 117 8.79 4.25 -9.61
C ALA A 117 9.63 4.69 -10.82
N ALA A 118 10.32 5.83 -10.70
CA ALA A 118 11.21 6.34 -11.74
C ALA A 118 12.43 5.44 -11.97
N LEU A 119 12.94 4.77 -10.94
CA LEU A 119 14.03 3.78 -11.07
C LEU A 119 13.57 2.46 -11.70
N LEU A 120 12.27 2.14 -11.60
CA LEU A 120 11.66 0.95 -12.21
C LEU A 120 11.18 1.21 -13.65
N ALA A 121 11.02 2.48 -14.03
CA ALA A 121 10.74 2.91 -15.39
C ALA A 121 12.03 2.79 -16.24
N PRO A 122 12.00 2.06 -17.37
CA PRO A 122 13.15 1.87 -18.25
C PRO A 122 13.50 3.12 -19.06
#